data_AF-A0A3B4XIB0-F1
#
_entry.id   AF-A0A3B4XIB0-F1
#
_cell.length_a   1.000
_cell.length_b   1.000
_cell.length_c   1.000
_cell.angle_alpha   90.00
_cell.angle_beta   90.00
_cell.angle_gamma   90.00
#
_symmetry.space_group_name_H-M   'P 1'
#
loop_
_entity.id
_entity.type
_entity.pdbx_description
1 polymer ?
#
loop_
_entity_poly.entity_id
_entity_poly.type
_entity_poly.pdbx_seq_one_letter_code
_entity_poly.pdbx_strand_id
1 'polypeptide(L)'
;LEQELGELLQEFQDVVEELKAPPQSKPHAYQRVLQEAKSRTGLGDDSGVEDSDYSEASLGNSLNTSEEELHTAGITLAPKKLGDTRELESFIDMLDRELA
;
A
#
# COMPACT_ATOMS: atom_id res chain seq x y z
N LEU A 1 -31.63 -3.81 24.85
CA LEU A 1 -32.30 -3.70 23.54
C LEU A 1 -32.58 -2.25 23.14
N GLU A 2 -33.59 -1.55 23.64
CA GLU A 2 -33.83 -0.16 23.17
C GLU A 2 -32.73 0.84 23.59
N GLN A 3 -32.22 0.75 24.82
CA GLN A 3 -31.10 1.58 25.28
C GLN A 3 -29.81 1.29 24.49
N GLU A 4 -29.47 0.01 24.35
CA GLU A 4 -28.30 -0.46 23.58
C GLU A 4 -28.36 -0.05 22.10
N LEU A 5 -29.54 -0.10 21.48
CA LEU A 5 -29.75 0.42 20.12
C LEU A 5 -29.59 1.96 20.08
N GLY A 6 -30.08 2.66 21.11
CA GLY A 6 -29.90 4.11 21.24
C GLY A 6 -28.44 4.53 21.38
N GLU A 7 -27.67 3.80 22.20
CA GLU A 7 -26.22 3.99 22.37
C GLU A 7 -25.48 3.75 21.05
N LEU A 8 -25.78 2.65 20.34
CA LEU A 8 -25.19 2.34 19.05
C LEU A 8 -25.48 3.40 17.97
N LEU A 9 -26.72 3.90 17.93
CA LEU A 9 -27.10 4.96 16.99
C LEU A 9 -26.42 6.28 17.31
N GLN A 10 -26.20 6.58 18.59
CA GLN A 10 -25.46 7.75 19.02
C GLN A 10 -23.99 7.66 18.61
N GLU A 11 -23.33 6.52 18.86
CA GLU A 11 -21.94 6.28 18.42
C GLU A 11 -21.80 6.42 16.90
N PHE A 12 -22.75 5.87 16.13
CA PHE A 12 -22.77 6.05 14.68
C PHE A 12 -22.89 7.52 14.26
N GLN A 13 -23.77 8.27 14.93
CA GLN A 13 -23.97 9.68 14.65
C GLN A 13 -22.71 10.51 14.94
N ASP A 14 -21.98 10.18 16.00
CA ASP A 14 -20.73 10.85 16.37
C ASP A 14 -19.65 10.62 15.29
N VAL A 15 -19.50 9.38 14.79
CA VAL A 15 -18.58 9.05 13.69
C VAL A 15 -18.95 9.77 12.39
N VAL A 16 -20.25 9.86 12.07
CA VAL A 16 -20.72 10.60 10.89
C VAL A 16 -20.35 12.08 10.98
N GLU A 17 -20.49 12.70 12.14
CA GLU A 17 -20.10 14.11 12.32
C GLU A 17 -18.57 14.29 12.29
N GLU A 18 -17.78 13.35 12.80
CA GLU A 18 -16.32 13.38 12.67
C GLU A 18 -15.87 13.31 11.20
N LEU A 19 -16.50 12.46 10.39
CA LEU A 19 -16.18 12.33 8.96
C LEU A 19 -16.62 13.54 8.13
N LYS A 20 -17.68 14.25 8.55
CA LYS A 20 -18.12 15.51 7.93
C LYS A 20 -17.18 16.67 8.28
N ALA A 21 -16.50 16.60 9.43
CA ALA A 21 -15.58 17.64 9.82
C ALA A 21 -14.44 17.72 8.78
N PRO A 22 -14.03 18.94 8.38
CA PRO A 22 -12.85 19.10 7.54
C PRO A 22 -11.66 18.39 8.20
N PRO A 23 -10.85 17.63 7.43
CA PRO A 23 -9.71 16.94 8.00
C PRO A 23 -8.84 17.96 8.73
N GLN A 24 -8.60 17.72 10.03
CA GLN A 24 -7.71 18.54 10.86
C GLN A 24 -6.24 18.44 10.39
N SER A 25 -5.96 17.47 9.51
CA SER A 25 -4.67 17.35 8.82
C SER A 25 -4.44 18.57 7.94
N LYS A 26 -3.39 19.32 8.26
CA LYS A 26 -2.95 20.43 7.42
C LYS A 26 -2.69 19.88 6.01
N PRO A 27 -3.34 20.41 4.96
CA PRO A 27 -2.94 20.09 3.61
C PRO A 27 -1.44 20.36 3.51
N HIS A 28 -0.68 19.37 3.04
CA HIS A 28 0.78 19.42 2.89
C HIS A 28 1.66 19.17 4.13
N ALA A 29 1.14 18.60 5.21
CA ALA A 29 1.95 18.24 6.39
C ALA A 29 3.26 17.47 6.06
N TYR A 30 3.22 16.64 5.02
CA TYR A 30 4.35 15.82 4.57
C TYR A 30 5.01 16.31 3.27
N GLN A 31 4.64 17.48 2.75
CA GLN A 31 5.12 17.92 1.43
C GLN A 31 6.64 18.05 1.37
N ARG A 32 7.29 18.52 2.45
CA ARG A 32 8.76 18.57 2.51
C ARG A 32 9.40 17.19 2.46
N VAL A 33 8.87 16.22 3.22
CA VAL A 33 9.37 14.83 3.24
C VAL A 33 9.20 14.19 1.86
N LEU A 34 8.06 14.41 1.20
CA LEU A 34 7.81 13.92 -0.16
C LEU A 34 8.73 14.56 -1.21
N GLN A 35 9.05 15.85 -1.06
CA GLN A 35 10.02 16.52 -1.93
C GLN A 35 11.43 15.97 -1.74
N GLU A 36 11.87 15.77 -0.49
CA GLU A 36 13.20 15.20 -0.21
C GLU A 36 13.35 13.78 -0.79
N ALA A 37 12.34 12.92 -0.61
CA ALA A 37 12.33 11.58 -1.16
C ALA A 37 12.44 11.59 -2.70
N LYS A 38 11.69 12.47 -3.37
CA LYS A 38 11.76 12.62 -4.84
C LYS A 38 13.15 13.08 -5.31
N SER A 39 13.77 14.01 -4.60
CA SER A 39 15.11 14.51 -4.95
C SER A 39 16.20 13.43 -4.81
N ARG A 40 16.09 12.56 -3.80
CA ARG A 40 17.02 11.42 -3.63
C ARG A 40 16.92 10.40 -4.75
N THR A 41 15.73 10.20 -5.34
CA THR A 41 15.53 9.28 -6.46
C THR A 41 15.83 9.92 -7.82
N GLY A 42 15.76 11.25 -7.94
CA GLY A 42 15.91 11.97 -9.21
C GLY A 42 17.31 12.52 -9.52
N LEU A 43 18.30 12.31 -8.65
CA LEU A 43 19.69 12.79 -8.81
C LEU A 43 20.69 11.67 -9.15
N GLY A 44 20.21 10.51 -9.60
CA GLY A 44 21.03 9.43 -10.13
C GLY A 44 20.79 9.26 -11.63
N ASP A 45 21.50 10.06 -12.42
CA ASP A 45 21.78 9.80 -13.83
C ASP A 45 22.36 8.39 -14.00
N ASP A 46 22.18 7.84 -15.19
CA ASP A 46 22.66 6.56 -15.72
C ASP A 46 24.20 6.44 -15.63
N SER A 47 24.73 6.21 -14.43
CA SER A 47 26.16 6.01 -14.18
C SER A 47 26.31 4.90 -13.17
N GLY A 48 26.80 3.76 -13.65
CA GLY A 48 26.93 2.54 -12.88
C GLY A 48 27.76 2.66 -11.59
N VAL A 49 27.40 1.79 -10.66
CA VAL A 49 28.21 1.21 -9.57
C VAL A 49 29.11 2.16 -8.79
N GLU A 50 28.69 2.50 -7.57
CA GLU A 50 29.64 2.93 -6.52
C GLU A 50 29.32 2.10 -5.27
N ASP A 51 30.05 0.99 -5.12
CA ASP A 51 30.28 0.35 -3.82
C ASP A 51 30.99 1.38 -2.95
N SER A 52 30.27 1.96 -1.99
CA SER A 52 30.87 2.80 -0.97
C SER A 52 30.37 2.33 0.38
N ASP A 53 31.27 1.59 1.04
CA ASP A 53 31.19 1.06 2.39
C ASP A 53 30.69 2.14 3.36
N TYR A 54 29.40 2.07 3.71
CA TYR A 54 28.86 2.86 4.82
C TYR A 54 29.40 2.28 6.12
N SER A 55 30.52 2.86 6.57
CA SER A 55 31.03 2.73 7.93
C SER A 55 29.95 3.19 8.93
N GLU A 56 29.34 2.17 9.53
CA GLU A 56 28.78 2.07 10.87
C GLU A 56 28.82 3.33 11.75
N ALA A 57 27.64 3.88 11.99
CA ALA A 57 27.27 4.45 13.29
C ALA A 57 25.86 3.94 13.64
N SER A 58 25.77 2.63 13.86
CA SER A 58 24.57 1.94 14.32
C SER A 58 24.33 2.31 15.78
N LEU A 59 23.42 3.27 16.00
CA LEU A 59 22.80 3.47 17.31
C LEU A 59 21.90 2.26 17.58
N GLY A 60 22.51 1.27 18.22
CA GLY A 60 21.90 0.30 19.13
C GLY A 60 20.43 0.01 18.90
N ASN A 61 20.13 -0.83 17.93
CA ASN A 61 19.05 -1.78 18.11
C ASN A 61 19.43 -3.14 17.54
N SER A 62 19.40 -4.12 18.42
CA SER A 62 19.59 -5.54 18.14
C SER A 62 18.59 -6.00 17.08
N LEU A 63 19.02 -6.11 15.83
CA LEU A 63 18.30 -6.84 14.81
C LEU A 63 19.25 -7.88 14.24
N ASN A 64 18.97 -9.12 14.65
CA ASN A 64 19.56 -10.33 14.10
C ASN A 64 19.34 -10.35 12.57
N THR A 65 20.34 -9.94 11.79
CA THR A 65 20.29 -10.03 10.32
C THR A 65 20.56 -11.48 9.94
N SER A 66 19.48 -12.25 9.80
CA SER A 66 19.52 -13.51 9.08
C SER A 66 19.81 -13.20 7.61
N GLU A 67 21.01 -13.52 7.13
CA GLU A 67 21.32 -13.54 5.70
C GLU A 67 20.64 -14.76 5.09
N GLU A 68 19.44 -14.57 4.54
CA GLU A 68 18.81 -15.60 3.71
C GLU A 68 19.30 -15.47 2.26
N GLU A 69 19.92 -16.53 1.76
CA GLU A 69 20.38 -16.64 0.39
C GLU A 69 19.16 -16.83 -0.53
N LEU A 70 18.64 -15.73 -1.09
CA LEU A 70 17.59 -15.80 -2.09
C LEU A 70 18.20 -16.32 -3.40
N HIS A 71 18.06 -17.62 -3.64
CA HIS A 71 18.07 -18.12 -5.00
C HIS A 71 16.93 -17.42 -5.73
N THR A 72 17.28 -16.39 -6.50
CA THR A 72 16.41 -15.76 -7.46
C THR A 72 16.06 -16.86 -8.46
N ALA A 73 15.01 -17.62 -8.17
CA ALA A 73 14.31 -18.41 -9.16
C ALA A 73 13.85 -17.37 -10.17
N GLY A 74 14.64 -17.24 -11.24
CA GLY A 74 14.52 -16.18 -12.23
C GLY A 74 13.05 -15.94 -12.50
N ILE A 75 12.64 -14.69 -12.41
CA ILE A 75 11.30 -14.23 -12.78
C ILE A 75 11.08 -14.78 -14.18
N THR A 76 10.43 -15.93 -14.25
CA THR A 76 10.10 -16.56 -15.51
C THR A 76 9.00 -15.68 -16.04
N LEU A 77 9.38 -14.76 -16.93
CA LEU A 77 8.54 -14.06 -17.90
C LEU A 77 7.93 -15.09 -18.88
N ALA A 78 7.41 -16.20 -18.36
CA ALA A 78 6.62 -17.13 -19.12
C ALA A 78 5.21 -16.53 -19.20
N PRO A 79 4.63 -16.38 -20.40
CA PRO A 79 3.25 -15.96 -20.53
C PRO A 79 2.39 -16.99 -19.79
N LYS A 80 1.78 -16.57 -18.68
CA LYS A 80 0.84 -17.40 -17.94
C LYS A 80 -0.37 -17.61 -18.85
N LYS A 81 -0.51 -18.81 -19.39
CA LYS A 81 -1.71 -19.22 -20.12
C LYS A 81 -2.84 -19.27 -19.10
N LEU A 82 -3.74 -18.30 -19.17
CA LEU A 82 -5.00 -18.37 -18.47
C LEU A 82 -5.73 -19.61 -19.02
N GLY A 83 -6.20 -20.48 -18.12
CA GLY A 83 -6.91 -21.69 -18.47
C GLY A 83 -8.27 -21.38 -19.11
N ASP A 84 -9.20 -22.32 -19.04
CA ASP A 84 -10.56 -22.05 -19.49
C ASP A 84 -11.23 -21.00 -18.58
N THR A 85 -11.66 -19.87 -19.15
CA THR A 85 -12.31 -18.75 -18.44
C THR A 85 -13.81 -18.64 -18.68
N ARG A 86 -14.42 -19.61 -19.39
CA ARG A 86 -15.85 -19.56 -19.78
C ARG A 86 -16.82 -19.38 -18.62
N GLU A 87 -16.52 -19.99 -17.46
CA GLU A 87 -17.37 -19.85 -16.27
C GLU A 87 -17.36 -18.41 -15.73
N LEU A 88 -16.18 -17.77 -15.72
CA LEU A 88 -16.03 -16.39 -15.30
C LEU A 88 -16.72 -15.43 -16.27
N GLU A 89 -16.61 -15.68 -17.58
CA GLU A 89 -17.31 -14.92 -18.62
C GLU A 89 -18.84 -15.04 -18.46
N SER A 90 -19.35 -16.25 -18.21
CA SER A 90 -20.80 -16.46 -17.98
C SER A 90 -21.30 -15.76 -16.71
N PHE A 91 -20.49 -15.69 -15.67
CA PHE A 91 -20.85 -14.99 -14.43
C PHE A 91 -20.93 -13.49 -14.64
N ILE A 92 -19.98 -12.91 -15.38
CA ILE A 92 -19.98 -11.49 -15.75
C ILE A 92 -21.23 -11.16 -16.60
N ASP A 93 -21.54 -11.98 -17.60
CA ASP A 93 -22.75 -11.82 -18.43
C ASP A 93 -24.05 -11.86 -17.61
N MET A 94 -24.09 -12.68 -16.55
CA MET A 94 -25.24 -12.76 -15.65
C MET A 94 -25.38 -11.46 -14.83
N LEU A 95 -24.28 -10.95 -14.28
CA LEU A 95 -24.26 -9.70 -13.54
C LEU A 95 -24.70 -8.51 -14.41
N ASP A 96 -24.19 -8.43 -15.64
CA ASP A 96 -24.55 -7.35 -16.58
C ASP A 96 -26.06 -7.36 -16.92
N ARG A 97 -26.69 -8.54 -16.93
CA ARG A 97 -28.14 -8.66 -17.13
C ARG A 97 -28.96 -8.27 -15.90
N GLU A 98 -28.47 -8.58 -14.71
CA GLU A 98 -29.17 -8.27 -13.46
C GLU A 98 -29.06 -6.79 -13.09
N LEU A 99 -28.00 -6.11 -13.54
CA LEU A 99 -27.74 -4.68 -13.32
C LEU A 99 -28.35 -3.74 -14.39
N ALA A 100 -28.99 -4.27 -15.43
CA ALA A 100 -29.54 -3.50 -16.56
C ALA A 100 -31.02 -3.10 -16.43
#